data_AF-A0A9P7TGT0-F1
#
_entry.id   AF-A0A9P7TGT0-F1
#
_cell.length_a   1.000
_cell.length_b   1.000
_cell.length_c   1.000
_cell.angle_alpha   90.00
_cell.angle_beta   90.00
_cell.angle_gamma   90.00
#
_symmetry.space_group_name_H-M   'P 1'
#
loop_
_entity.id
_entity.type
_entity.pdbx_description
1 polymer ?
#
loop_
_entity_poly.entity_id
_entity_poly.type
_entity_poly.pdbx_seq_one_letter_code
_entity_poly.pdbx_strand_id
1 'polypeptide(L)'
;MSHRKFEAPRHGSLAVLPRKRAARHRSKPVHLTAAMGYKAGMTTIVRDLDRPGAKANKKEVLEAVTLFLVEGVSDRYVELVL
;
A
#
# COMPACT_ATOMS: atom_id res chain seq x y z
N MET A 1 -20.37 -36.93 7.51
CA MET A 1 -20.38 -35.46 7.60
C MET A 1 -21.52 -34.94 6.74
N SER A 2 -22.52 -34.29 7.34
CA SER A 2 -23.59 -33.65 6.56
C SER A 2 -23.04 -32.42 5.84
N HIS A 3 -23.59 -32.13 4.67
CA HIS A 3 -23.21 -30.93 3.92
C HIS A 3 -23.71 -29.66 4.65
N ARG A 4 -23.04 -28.54 4.41
CA ARG A 4 -23.45 -27.25 4.98
C ARG A 4 -24.75 -26.77 4.31
N LYS A 5 -25.70 -26.26 5.11
CA LYS A 5 -27.03 -25.78 4.65
C LYS A 5 -26.98 -24.71 3.53
N PHE A 6 -25.98 -23.83 3.56
CA PHE A 6 -25.75 -22.80 2.54
C PHE A 6 -24.26 -22.67 2.26
N GLU A 7 -23.89 -22.52 0.98
CA GLU A 7 -22.51 -22.28 0.59
C GLU A 7 -22.03 -20.90 1.07
N ALA A 8 -20.73 -20.80 1.36
CA ALA A 8 -20.11 -19.51 1.61
C ALA A 8 -18.64 -19.55 1.15
N PRO A 9 -18.09 -18.40 0.71
CA PRO A 9 -16.66 -18.29 0.44
C PRO A 9 -15.82 -18.60 1.68
N ARG A 10 -14.59 -19.05 1.46
CA ARG A 10 -13.64 -19.29 2.53
C ARG A 10 -13.17 -17.97 3.15
N HIS A 11 -13.04 -17.92 4.47
CA HIS A 11 -12.45 -16.77 5.15
C HIS A 11 -10.92 -16.76 5.03
N GLY A 12 -10.41 -15.74 4.33
CA GLY A 12 -8.98 -15.46 4.21
C GLY A 12 -8.26 -16.32 3.17
N SER A 13 -7.26 -15.70 2.53
CA SER A 13 -6.40 -16.38 1.57
C SER A 13 -5.53 -17.44 2.23
N LEU A 14 -5.42 -18.61 1.58
CA LEU A 14 -4.50 -19.69 1.98
C LEU A 14 -3.03 -19.34 1.67
N ALA A 15 -2.78 -18.39 0.76
CA ALA A 15 -1.43 -17.99 0.36
C ALA A 15 -0.64 -17.26 1.48
N VAL A 16 -1.32 -16.80 2.53
CA VAL A 16 -0.71 -16.06 3.65
C VAL A 16 -0.62 -16.94 4.92
N LEU A 17 -0.69 -18.27 4.75
CA LEU A 17 -0.43 -19.23 5.80
C LEU A 17 1.03 -19.72 5.74
N PRO A 18 1.71 -19.89 6.89
CA PRO A 18 1.25 -19.64 8.25
C PRO A 18 1.33 -18.15 8.65
N ARG A 19 0.33 -17.65 9.38
CA ARG A 19 0.32 -16.27 9.93
C ARG A 19 1.22 -16.16 11.16
N LYS A 20 2.54 -16.19 10.93
CA LYS A 20 3.59 -16.07 11.96
C LYS A 20 4.29 -14.71 11.85
N ARG A 21 5.02 -14.33 12.90
CA ARG A 21 5.88 -13.12 12.88
C ARG A 21 6.96 -13.28 11.81
N ALA A 22 7.30 -12.19 11.12
CA ALA A 22 8.38 -12.19 10.15
C ALA A 22 9.72 -12.51 10.84
N ALA A 23 10.59 -13.27 10.16
CA ALA A 23 11.90 -13.65 10.70
C ALA A 23 12.91 -12.49 10.73
N ARG A 24 12.69 -11.44 9.94
CA ARG A 24 13.56 -10.26 9.83
C ARG A 24 12.72 -9.00 9.76
N HIS A 25 13.28 -7.89 10.25
CA HIS A 25 12.64 -6.58 10.22
C HIS A 25 12.78 -5.87 8.86
N ARG A 26 13.84 -6.15 8.08
CA ARG A 26 14.09 -5.57 6.76
C ARG A 26 14.45 -6.65 5.75
N SER A 27 14.02 -6.48 4.50
CA SER A 27 14.48 -7.24 3.34
C SER A 27 15.78 -6.63 2.78
N LYS A 28 16.38 -7.29 1.78
CA LYS A 28 17.73 -7.12 1.20
C LYS A 28 18.21 -5.66 1.01
N PRO A 29 19.53 -5.42 0.93
CA PRO A 29 20.11 -4.08 0.76
C PRO A 29 19.55 -3.32 -0.45
N VAL A 30 19.58 -1.99 -0.33
CA VAL A 30 19.21 -1.03 -1.38
C VAL A 30 20.01 -1.36 -2.64
N HIS A 31 19.28 -1.52 -3.73
CA HIS A 31 19.84 -1.63 -5.07
C HIS A 31 19.14 -0.55 -5.91
N LEU A 32 19.68 -0.16 -7.06
CA LEU A 32 19.13 0.97 -7.82
C LEU A 32 17.65 0.82 -8.21
N THR A 33 17.10 -0.41 -8.16
CA THR A 33 15.68 -0.68 -8.41
C THR A 33 14.81 -0.75 -7.14
N ALA A 34 15.36 -0.49 -5.96
CA ALA A 34 14.60 -0.41 -4.70
C ALA A 34 15.26 0.52 -3.67
N ALA A 35 14.52 1.49 -3.17
CA ALA A 35 14.93 2.36 -2.06
C ALA A 35 14.45 1.81 -0.70
N MET A 36 15.16 2.17 0.37
CA MET A 36 14.70 1.96 1.74
C MET A 36 14.15 3.27 2.30
N GLY A 37 12.98 3.20 2.92
CA GLY A 37 12.40 4.33 3.65
C GLY A 37 11.63 3.89 4.88
N TYR A 38 11.31 4.85 5.74
CA TYR A 38 10.48 4.65 6.93
C TYR A 38 9.14 5.34 6.76
N LYS A 39 8.09 4.70 7.27
CA LYS A 39 6.76 5.30 7.30
C LYS A 39 6.77 6.49 8.27
N ALA A 40 6.53 7.69 7.76
CA ALA A 40 6.48 8.92 8.55
C ALA A 40 5.07 9.22 9.07
N GLY A 41 4.06 8.94 8.24
CA GLY A 41 2.67 9.23 8.56
C GLY A 41 1.75 9.02 7.36
N MET A 42 0.49 9.42 7.52
CA MET A 42 -0.50 9.45 6.43
C MET A 42 -1.26 10.75 6.50
N THR A 43 -1.58 11.31 5.34
CA THR A 43 -2.37 12.53 5.18
C THR A 43 -3.33 12.35 4.00
N THR A 44 -4.17 13.34 3.73
CA THR A 44 -5.01 13.39 2.53
C THR A 44 -4.57 14.54 1.64
N ILE A 45 -4.56 14.32 0.33
CA ILE A 45 -4.37 15.37 -0.66
C ILE A 45 -5.63 15.54 -1.50
N VAL A 46 -5.80 16.73 -2.05
CA VAL A 46 -6.78 16.99 -3.11
C VAL A 46 -6.03 16.96 -4.44
N ARG A 47 -6.55 16.19 -5.40
CA ARG A 47 -6.05 16.19 -6.78
C ARG A 47 -7.21 16.16 -7.78
N ASP A 48 -6.97 16.68 -8.96
CA ASP A 48 -7.88 16.49 -10.09
C ASP A 48 -7.76 15.07 -10.64
N LEU A 49 -8.90 14.39 -10.77
CA LEU A 49 -8.96 13.06 -11.34
C LEU A 49 -9.11 13.12 -12.86
N ASP A 50 -8.05 12.80 -13.60
CA ASP A 50 -8.11 12.61 -15.06
C ASP A 50 -8.16 11.12 -15.42
N ARG A 51 -9.36 10.55 -15.40
CA ARG A 51 -9.64 9.14 -15.76
C ARG A 51 -10.87 9.09 -16.67
N PRO A 52 -10.68 9.08 -18.00
CA PRO A 52 -11.79 9.00 -18.96
C PRO A 52 -12.69 7.80 -18.68
N GLY A 53 -14.01 8.00 -18.69
CA GLY A 53 -15.00 6.96 -18.41
C GLY A 53 -15.39 6.78 -16.94
N ALA A 54 -14.66 7.39 -16.00
CA ALA A 54 -15.06 7.41 -14.59
C ALA A 54 -16.11 8.51 -14.33
N LYS A 55 -17.12 8.23 -13.48
CA LYS A 55 -18.12 9.23 -13.03
C LYS A 55 -17.49 10.46 -12.36
N ALA A 56 -16.30 10.29 -11.81
CA ALA A 56 -15.55 11.34 -11.12
C ALA A 56 -14.47 12.00 -12.02
N ASN A 57 -14.47 11.77 -13.34
CA ASN A 57 -13.51 12.41 -14.22
C ASN A 57 -13.66 13.95 -14.20
N LYS A 58 -12.52 14.66 -14.21
CA LYS A 58 -12.43 16.13 -14.10
C LYS A 58 -13.08 16.69 -12.84
N LYS A 59 -13.06 15.94 -11.75
CA LYS A 59 -13.45 16.40 -10.41
C LYS A 59 -12.28 16.30 -9.46
N GLU A 60 -12.29 17.18 -8.47
CA GLU A 60 -11.39 17.09 -7.32
C GLU A 60 -11.75 15.86 -6.47
N VAL A 61 -10.74 15.06 -6.15
CA VAL A 61 -10.88 13.87 -5.31
C VAL A 61 -9.88 13.95 -4.16
N LEU A 62 -10.36 13.57 -2.97
CA LEU A 62 -9.52 13.36 -1.80
C LEU A 62 -8.92 11.96 -1.85
N GLU A 63 -7.60 11.88 -1.93
CA GLU A 63 -6.85 10.63 -1.87
C GLU A 63 -6.04 10.54 -0.58
N ALA A 64 -6.06 9.38 0.06
CA ALA A 64 -5.22 9.08 1.21
C ALA A 64 -3.82 8.75 0.73
N VAL A 65 -2.81 9.42 1.30
CA VAL A 65 -1.41 9.29 0.90
C VAL A 65 -0.56 8.90 2.09
N THR A 66 0.47 8.10 1.83
CA THR A 66 1.48 7.77 2.85
C THR A 66 2.74 8.61 2.62
N LEU A 67 3.23 9.21 3.70
CA LEU A 67 4.48 9.95 3.72
C LEU A 67 5.63 9.00 4.09
N PHE A 68 6.71 9.02 3.30
CA PHE A 68 7.92 8.25 3.57
C PHE A 68 9.14 9.16 3.78
N LEU A 69 9.98 8.80 4.75
CA LEU A 69 11.34 9.32 4.89
C LEU A 69 12.30 8.34 4.20
N VAL A 70 12.92 8.75 3.10
CA VAL A 70 13.80 7.89 2.29
C VAL A 70 15.28 8.10 2.68
N GLU A 71 16.01 7.01 2.90
CA GLU A 71 17.45 7.03 3.18
C GLU A 71 18.24 6.84 1.87
N GLY A 72 19.22 7.71 1.57
CA GLY A 72 20.21 7.47 0.50
C GLY A 72 20.16 8.39 -0.72
N VAL A 73 19.23 9.34 -0.77
CA VAL A 73 19.32 10.52 -1.66
C VAL A 73 19.90 11.65 -0.81
N SER A 74 20.86 12.41 -1.33
CA SER A 74 21.64 13.44 -0.61
C SER A 74 20.82 14.54 0.06
N ASP A 75 19.52 14.58 -0.21
CA ASP A 75 18.54 15.46 0.39
C ASP A 75 17.42 14.61 1.01
N ARG A 76 17.11 14.87 2.28
CA ARG A 76 15.98 14.24 3.00
C ARG A 76 14.66 14.71 2.41
N TYR A 77 14.25 14.17 1.28
CA TYR A 77 12.94 14.46 0.69
C TYR A 77 11.85 13.63 1.35
N VAL A 78 10.70 14.28 1.56
CA VAL A 78 9.45 13.61 1.91
C VAL A 78 8.81 13.16 0.60
N GLU A 79 8.86 11.88 0.31
CA GLU A 79 8.15 11.32 -0.85
C GLU A 79 6.71 10.97 -0.46
N LEU A 80 5.76 11.50 -1.24
CA LEU A 80 4.34 11.17 -1.21
C LEU A 80 4.12 10.00 -2.17
N VAL A 81 3.78 8.82 -1.64
CA VAL A 81 3.39 7.67 -2.47
C VAL A 81 1.87 7.55 -2.43
N LEU A 82 1.25 7.78 -3.59
CA LEU A 82 -0.18 7.62 -3.87
C LEU A 82 -0.53 6.18 -4.27
#